data_AF-A0A9P4XX75-F1
#
_entry.id   AF-A0A9P4XX75-F1
#
_cell.length_a   1.000
_cell.length_b   1.000
_cell.length_c   1.000
_cell.angle_alpha   90.00
_cell.angle_beta   90.00
_cell.angle_gamma   90.00
#
_symmetry.space_group_name_H-M   'P 1'
#
loop_
_entity.id
_entity.type
_entity.pdbx_description
1 polymer ?
#
loop_
_entity_poly.entity_id
_entity_poly.type
_entity_poly.pdbx_seq_one_letter_code
_entity_poly.pdbx_strand_id
1 'polypeptide(L)'
;MQLLDPELRRYMLRSRSGIQTSDGRTPLHRWAADHEEWRKQIFRDDEKRDVNEELRALLEYSNGEELDVLDASGNTPLHTLISRLVDPDLIKIMVEVKPELLYRENAVGRTPVECAHDMYLRACVQNPPQFFHSEHWVEKRNPIKDLLEGKQITKEPSVDHDLFKIGQIYELVNAYLERFPSKRRLVSLHEANDVARRIGEEYQGQRYAWKGPGSKTGVRAGRAPEDEGVQGEKEGTEDQSEQTDFVSTELGAKAYGAWRKPQRFGSWPGSSSKPSDD
;
A
#
# COMPACT_ATOMS: atom_id res chain seq x y z
N MET A 1 -8.67 -26.58 22.43
CA MET A 1 -8.66 -26.57 20.95
C MET A 1 -7.22 -26.73 20.44
N GLN A 2 -6.74 -27.96 20.26
CA GLN A 2 -5.44 -28.24 19.64
C GLN A 2 -5.69 -29.11 18.39
N LEU A 3 -6.24 -28.50 17.34
CA LEU A 3 -6.48 -29.20 16.06
C LEU A 3 -5.25 -29.12 15.13
N LEU A 4 -4.31 -28.21 15.40
CA LEU A 4 -3.11 -27.98 14.59
C LEU A 4 -1.89 -27.84 15.49
N ASP A 5 -0.75 -28.33 15.01
CA ASP A 5 0.57 -28.17 15.62
C ASP A 5 0.88 -26.67 15.82
N PRO A 6 1.29 -26.23 17.03
CA PRO A 6 1.72 -24.86 17.31
C PRO A 6 2.70 -24.28 16.28
N GLU A 7 3.70 -25.06 15.83
CA GLU A 7 4.70 -24.56 14.87
C GLU A 7 4.09 -24.36 13.48
N LEU A 8 3.20 -25.27 13.07
CA LEU A 8 2.48 -25.15 11.80
C LEU A 8 1.57 -23.91 11.80
N ARG A 9 0.90 -23.60 12.92
CA ARG A 9 0.05 -22.40 13.02
C ARG A 9 0.86 -21.11 12.84
N ARG A 10 2.03 -21.02 13.48
CA ARG A 10 2.94 -19.87 13.31
C ARG A 10 3.36 -19.70 11.85
N TYR A 11 3.73 -20.81 11.21
CA TYR A 11 4.11 -20.81 9.80
C TYR A 11 2.94 -20.36 8.89
N MET A 12 1.73 -20.83 9.16
CA MET A 12 0.54 -20.43 8.40
C MET A 12 0.21 -18.94 8.55
N LEU A 13 0.40 -18.35 9.73
CA LEU A 13 0.17 -16.91 9.97
C LEU A 13 1.21 -16.01 9.30
N ARG A 14 2.42 -16.52 9.04
CA ARG A 14 3.42 -15.83 8.21
C ARG A 14 3.20 -16.02 6.71
N SER A 15 2.50 -17.08 6.33
CA SER A 15 2.22 -17.40 4.94
C SER A 15 1.22 -16.41 4.33
N ARG A 16 1.14 -16.35 3.00
CA ARG A 16 0.18 -15.47 2.32
C ARG A 16 -1.26 -15.94 2.53
N SER A 17 -2.19 -14.99 2.67
CA SER A 17 -3.60 -15.23 2.96
C SER A 17 -4.43 -15.72 1.76
N GLY A 18 -3.94 -15.52 0.54
CA GLY A 18 -4.67 -15.91 -0.67
C GLY A 18 -3.73 -16.17 -1.85
N ILE A 19 -4.11 -17.14 -2.69
CA ILE A 19 -3.38 -17.42 -3.94
C ILE A 19 -3.78 -16.43 -5.05
N GLN A 20 -5.02 -15.94 -5.01
CA GLN A 20 -5.61 -15.11 -6.07
C GLN A 20 -5.44 -13.60 -5.84
N THR A 21 -4.92 -13.19 -4.67
CA THR A 21 -4.71 -11.79 -4.35
C THR A 21 -3.21 -11.49 -4.45
N SER A 22 -2.84 -10.64 -5.41
CA SER A 22 -1.47 -10.20 -5.71
C SER A 22 -0.83 -9.29 -4.67
N ASP A 23 -1.41 -9.24 -3.48
CA ASP A 23 -1.06 -8.30 -2.42
C ASP A 23 -0.05 -8.86 -1.40
N GLY A 24 0.31 -10.16 -1.51
CA GLY A 24 1.32 -10.80 -0.66
C GLY A 24 0.99 -10.75 0.84
N ARG A 25 -0.25 -10.42 1.19
CA ARG A 25 -0.69 -10.12 2.56
C ARG A 25 -0.72 -11.38 3.41
N THR A 26 -0.18 -11.30 4.62
CA THR A 26 -0.42 -12.33 5.65
C THR A 26 -1.87 -12.29 6.12
N PRO A 27 -2.38 -13.34 6.80
CA PRO A 27 -3.69 -13.31 7.47
C PRO A 27 -3.90 -12.05 8.32
N LEU A 28 -2.91 -11.63 9.12
CA LEU A 28 -3.05 -10.41 9.92
C LEU A 28 -3.14 -9.14 9.07
N HIS A 29 -2.39 -9.02 7.97
CA HIS A 29 -2.55 -7.87 7.06
C HIS A 29 -3.96 -7.80 6.49
N ARG A 30 -4.53 -8.95 6.11
CA ARG A 30 -5.87 -9.02 5.54
C ARG A 30 -6.93 -8.68 6.58
N TRP A 31 -6.80 -9.23 7.78
CA TRP A 31 -7.66 -8.89 8.91
C TRP A 31 -7.56 -7.39 9.23
N ALA A 32 -6.36 -6.82 9.34
CA ALA A 32 -6.14 -5.40 9.58
C ALA A 32 -6.76 -4.51 8.50
N ALA A 33 -6.70 -4.94 7.24
CA ALA A 33 -7.28 -4.20 6.12
C ALA A 33 -8.81 -4.27 6.07
N ASP A 34 -9.40 -5.41 6.42
CA ASP A 34 -10.80 -5.68 6.07
C ASP A 34 -11.75 -5.82 7.28
N HIS A 35 -11.26 -5.97 8.52
CA HIS A 35 -12.11 -6.32 9.68
C HIS A 35 -13.29 -5.37 9.91
N GLU A 36 -13.13 -4.05 9.75
CA GLU A 36 -14.25 -3.10 9.90
C GLU A 36 -15.35 -3.31 8.86
N GLU A 37 -14.96 -3.60 7.61
CA GLU A 37 -15.92 -3.79 6.51
C GLU A 37 -16.61 -5.14 6.61
N TRP A 38 -15.88 -6.20 6.99
CA TRP A 38 -16.48 -7.52 7.27
C TRP A 38 -17.47 -7.44 8.42
N ARG A 39 -17.14 -6.67 9.46
CA ARG A 39 -18.02 -6.48 10.61
C ARG A 39 -19.34 -5.82 10.20
N LYS A 40 -19.30 -4.75 9.41
CA LYS A 40 -20.49 -4.06 8.89
C LYS A 40 -21.36 -4.95 8.01
N GLN A 41 -20.74 -5.87 7.24
CA GLN A 41 -21.46 -6.73 6.30
C GLN A 41 -22.10 -7.97 6.94
N ILE A 42 -21.41 -8.60 7.91
CA ILE A 42 -21.81 -9.90 8.45
C ILE A 42 -22.67 -9.76 9.71
N PHE A 43 -22.37 -8.79 10.58
CA PHE A 43 -23.02 -8.66 11.88
C PHE A 43 -23.98 -7.48 11.85
N ARG A 44 -25.24 -7.76 11.50
CA ARG A 44 -26.28 -6.73 11.40
C ARG A 44 -26.89 -6.27 12.73
N ASP A 45 -26.77 -6.98 13.86
CA ASP A 45 -27.16 -6.36 15.14
C ASP A 45 -26.72 -6.99 16.48
N ASP A 46 -26.56 -8.31 16.71
CA ASP A 46 -26.62 -8.80 18.13
C ASP A 46 -25.40 -9.50 18.75
N GLU A 47 -24.32 -9.81 18.02
CA GLU A 47 -23.13 -10.43 18.62
C GLU A 47 -21.92 -9.52 18.45
N LYS A 48 -21.73 -8.60 19.41
CA LYS A 48 -20.51 -7.79 19.51
C LYS A 48 -19.34 -8.70 19.88
N ARG A 49 -18.78 -9.39 18.89
CA ARG A 49 -17.45 -9.99 19.06
C ARG A 49 -16.45 -8.89 19.41
N ASP A 50 -15.68 -9.14 20.45
CA ASP A 50 -14.62 -8.22 20.86
C ASP A 50 -13.45 -8.38 19.87
N VAL A 51 -13.30 -7.38 19.00
CA VAL A 51 -12.22 -7.33 18.00
C VAL A 51 -10.85 -7.34 18.67
N ASN A 52 -10.77 -6.85 19.91
CA ASN A 52 -9.55 -6.91 20.71
C ASN A 52 -9.19 -8.34 21.10
N GLU A 53 -10.18 -9.18 21.43
CA GLU A 53 -9.95 -10.59 21.73
C GLU A 53 -9.52 -11.36 20.48
N GLU A 54 -10.12 -11.06 19.32
CA GLU A 54 -9.70 -11.65 18.04
C GLU A 54 -8.24 -11.31 17.72
N LEU A 55 -7.85 -10.04 17.84
CA LEU A 55 -6.47 -9.61 17.64
C LEU A 55 -5.53 -10.30 18.63
N ARG A 56 -5.88 -10.33 19.92
CA ARG A 56 -5.06 -11.01 20.95
C ARG A 56 -4.88 -12.49 20.63
N ALA A 57 -5.95 -13.18 20.22
CA ALA A 57 -5.88 -14.57 19.83
C ALA A 57 -4.96 -14.79 18.62
N LEU A 58 -5.04 -13.94 17.58
CA LEU A 58 -4.15 -14.00 16.42
C LEU A 58 -2.68 -13.83 16.83
N LEU A 59 -2.39 -12.83 17.66
CA LEU A 59 -1.03 -12.55 18.14
C LEU A 59 -0.49 -13.65 19.06
N GLU A 60 -1.34 -14.29 19.86
CA GLU A 60 -0.96 -15.43 20.70
C GLU A 60 -0.55 -16.64 19.84
N TYR A 61 -1.24 -16.88 18.71
CA TYR A 61 -0.88 -17.98 17.82
C TYR A 61 0.45 -17.74 17.08
N SER A 62 0.78 -16.50 16.74
CA SER A 62 2.00 -16.14 16.00
C SER A 62 3.16 -15.67 16.88
N ASN A 63 2.96 -15.55 18.20
CA ASN A 63 3.87 -14.83 19.12
C ASN A 63 4.24 -13.41 18.62
N GLY A 64 3.36 -12.77 17.84
CA GLY A 64 3.61 -11.46 17.25
C GLY A 64 4.69 -11.44 16.15
N GLU A 65 5.17 -12.60 15.70
CA GLU A 65 6.22 -12.67 14.67
C GLU A 65 5.76 -12.16 13.30
N GLU A 66 4.46 -12.26 13.02
CA GLU A 66 3.84 -11.78 11.78
C GLU A 66 3.79 -10.25 11.68
N LEU A 67 3.98 -9.54 12.81
CA LEU A 67 3.93 -8.08 12.87
C LEU A 67 5.07 -7.40 12.10
N ASP A 68 6.21 -8.07 11.97
CA ASP A 68 7.37 -7.57 11.23
C ASP A 68 7.26 -7.81 9.72
N VAL A 69 6.32 -8.65 9.30
CA VAL A 69 6.18 -9.04 7.90
C VAL A 69 5.62 -7.84 7.13
N LEU A 70 6.13 -7.62 5.92
CA LEU A 70 5.64 -6.55 5.04
C LEU A 70 4.61 -7.10 4.04
N ASP A 71 3.65 -6.28 3.62
CA ASP A 71 2.78 -6.57 2.47
C ASP A 71 3.44 -6.20 1.13
N ALA A 72 2.72 -6.35 0.01
CA ALA A 72 3.23 -5.96 -1.31
C ALA A 72 3.47 -4.45 -1.49
N SER A 73 2.83 -3.61 -0.66
CA SER A 73 3.13 -2.18 -0.62
C SER A 73 4.33 -1.87 0.29
N GLY A 74 4.89 -2.90 0.92
CA GLY A 74 5.99 -2.79 1.86
C GLY A 74 5.57 -2.27 3.23
N ASN A 75 4.28 -2.30 3.58
CA ASN A 75 3.75 -1.87 4.87
C ASN A 75 3.73 -3.02 5.86
N THR A 76 4.02 -2.75 7.13
CA THR A 76 3.69 -3.68 8.23
C THR A 76 2.18 -3.62 8.53
N PRO A 77 1.60 -4.59 9.27
CA PRO A 77 0.21 -4.51 9.70
C PRO A 77 -0.10 -3.23 10.50
N LEU A 78 0.87 -2.71 11.25
CA LEU A 78 0.70 -1.49 12.05
C LEU A 78 0.54 -0.24 11.18
N HIS A 79 1.28 -0.13 10.08
CA HIS A 79 1.09 0.94 9.09
C HIS A 79 -0.33 0.91 8.53
N THR A 80 -0.85 -0.29 8.24
CA THR A 80 -2.19 -0.48 7.70
C THR A 80 -3.26 -0.03 8.70
N LEU A 81 -3.15 -0.40 9.99
CA LEU A 81 -4.13 0.04 11.00
C LEU A 81 -4.16 1.56 11.16
N ILE A 82 -2.99 2.20 11.25
CA ILE A 82 -2.90 3.66 11.38
C ILE A 82 -3.49 4.35 10.15
N SER A 83 -3.10 3.91 8.95
CA SER A 83 -3.56 4.52 7.70
C SER A 83 -5.07 4.39 7.48
N ARG A 84 -5.70 3.39 8.11
CA ARG A 84 -7.14 3.14 8.03
C ARG A 84 -7.95 3.76 9.16
N LEU A 85 -7.32 4.46 10.12
CA LEU A 85 -7.99 5.07 11.27
C LEU A 85 -8.79 4.07 12.12
N VAL A 86 -8.23 2.88 12.26
CA VAL A 86 -8.79 1.81 13.08
C VAL A 86 -8.79 2.24 14.55
N ASP A 87 -9.68 1.65 15.34
CA ASP A 87 -9.83 1.95 16.76
C ASP A 87 -8.47 1.94 17.52
N PRO A 88 -8.15 3.01 18.28
CA PRO A 88 -6.84 3.16 18.95
C PRO A 88 -6.46 2.00 19.87
N ASP A 89 -7.43 1.28 20.44
CA ASP A 89 -7.20 0.12 21.30
C ASP A 89 -6.52 -1.03 20.56
N LEU A 90 -6.81 -1.23 19.26
CA LEU A 90 -6.16 -2.26 18.46
C LEU A 90 -4.69 -1.91 18.17
N ILE A 91 -4.42 -0.62 17.92
CA ILE A 91 -3.06 -0.09 17.78
C ILE A 91 -2.30 -0.28 19.09
N LYS A 92 -2.94 0.03 20.23
CA LYS A 92 -2.38 -0.17 21.56
C LYS A 92 -1.92 -1.62 21.77
N ILE A 93 -2.78 -2.59 21.47
CA ILE A 93 -2.47 -4.02 21.63
C ILE A 93 -1.22 -4.41 20.81
N MET A 94 -1.10 -3.96 19.56
CA MET A 94 0.06 -4.28 18.73
C MET A 94 1.35 -3.67 19.27
N VAL A 95 1.29 -2.43 19.74
CA VAL A 95 2.45 -1.72 20.30
C VAL A 95 2.85 -2.31 21.66
N GLU A 96 1.90 -2.78 22.47
CA GLU A 96 2.18 -3.49 23.72
C GLU A 96 2.92 -4.80 23.50
N VAL A 97 2.57 -5.55 22.44
CA VAL A 97 3.27 -6.78 22.06
C VAL A 97 4.68 -6.49 21.52
N LYS A 98 4.82 -5.46 20.68
CA LYS A 98 6.11 -5.11 20.07
C LYS A 98 6.27 -3.61 19.81
N PRO A 99 6.81 -2.85 20.78
CA PRO A 99 6.91 -1.39 20.66
C PRO A 99 7.93 -0.96 19.58
N GLU A 100 8.90 -1.81 19.26
CA GLU A 100 9.91 -1.55 18.22
C GLU A 100 9.30 -1.34 16.82
N LEU A 101 8.08 -1.81 16.58
CA LEU A 101 7.37 -1.63 15.32
C LEU A 101 7.15 -0.15 14.97
N LEU A 102 7.04 0.72 15.98
CA LEU A 102 6.89 2.16 15.80
C LEU A 102 8.06 2.79 15.04
N TYR A 103 9.23 2.15 15.07
CA TYR A 103 10.46 2.63 14.44
C TYR A 103 10.81 1.85 13.16
N ARG A 104 9.96 0.90 12.75
CA ARG A 104 10.17 0.07 11.56
C ARG A 104 9.68 0.81 10.32
N GLU A 105 10.53 0.96 9.32
CA GLU A 105 10.12 1.59 8.06
C GLU A 105 9.34 0.65 7.13
N ASN A 106 8.43 1.22 6.36
CA ASN A 106 7.87 0.61 5.17
C ASN A 106 8.79 0.77 3.94
N ALA A 107 8.38 0.25 2.78
CA ALA A 107 9.17 0.35 1.54
C ALA A 107 9.38 1.79 1.03
N VAL A 108 8.59 2.76 1.50
CA VAL A 108 8.72 4.18 1.14
C VAL A 108 9.66 4.91 2.12
N GLY A 109 10.21 4.20 3.12
CA GLY A 109 11.07 4.79 4.15
C GLY A 109 10.31 5.61 5.17
N ARG A 110 9.05 5.28 5.44
CA ARG A 110 8.21 5.90 6.48
C ARG A 110 7.96 4.93 7.60
N THR A 111 7.99 5.42 8.83
CA THR A 111 7.63 4.66 10.02
C THR A 111 6.14 4.83 10.37
N PRO A 112 5.54 3.94 11.18
CA PRO A 112 4.14 4.08 11.62
C PRO A 112 3.90 5.41 12.36
N VAL A 113 4.91 5.87 13.10
CA VAL A 113 4.90 7.15 13.82
C VAL A 113 4.81 8.32 12.86
N GLU A 114 5.64 8.33 11.83
CA GLU A 114 5.63 9.38 10.80
C GLU A 114 4.31 9.36 10.02
N CYS A 115 3.75 8.17 9.76
CA CYS A 115 2.41 8.06 9.17
C CYS A 115 1.33 8.71 10.06
N ALA A 116 1.32 8.41 11.37
CA ALA A 116 0.37 9.02 12.31
C ALA A 116 0.56 10.54 12.40
N HIS A 117 1.80 11.01 12.46
CA HIS A 117 2.12 12.44 12.51
C HIS A 117 1.69 13.17 11.23
N ASP A 118 1.97 12.63 10.05
CA ASP A 118 1.55 13.20 8.77
C ASP A 118 0.02 13.30 8.67
N MET A 119 -0.70 12.29 9.16
CA MET A 119 -2.16 12.30 9.18
C MET A 119 -2.70 13.38 10.13
N TYR A 120 -2.10 13.53 11.30
CA TYR A 120 -2.43 14.59 12.25
C TYR A 120 -2.16 15.98 11.68
N LEU A 121 -0.98 16.21 11.10
CA LEU A 121 -0.66 17.48 10.44
C LEU A 121 -1.63 17.80 9.31
N ARG A 122 -1.96 16.82 8.48
CA ARG A 122 -2.95 16.97 7.40
C ARG A 122 -4.32 17.37 7.95
N ALA A 123 -4.76 16.73 9.02
CA ALA A 123 -6.01 17.03 9.71
C ALA A 123 -6.03 18.47 10.27
N CYS A 124 -4.92 18.95 10.84
CA CYS A 124 -4.80 20.32 11.34
C CYS A 124 -4.88 21.38 10.23
N VAL A 125 -4.50 21.05 8.99
CA VAL A 125 -4.38 22.01 7.89
C VAL A 125 -5.56 21.91 6.88
N GLN A 126 -6.35 20.85 6.92
CA GLN A 126 -7.39 20.56 5.91
C GLN A 126 -8.53 21.59 5.82
N ASN A 127 -8.74 22.38 6.88
CA ASN A 127 -9.74 23.45 6.91
C ASN A 127 -9.04 24.82 7.04
N PRO A 128 -8.31 25.28 6.01
CA PRO A 128 -7.79 26.63 6.04
C PRO A 128 -8.98 27.61 6.12
N PRO A 129 -8.88 28.68 6.93
CA PRO A 129 -9.93 29.68 7.00
C PRO A 129 -10.23 30.20 5.59
N GLN A 130 -11.48 30.00 5.15
CA GLN A 130 -11.91 30.51 3.85
C GLN A 130 -12.04 32.03 3.94
N PHE A 131 -11.12 32.75 3.29
CA PHE A 131 -11.26 34.18 3.10
C PHE A 131 -12.28 34.40 1.98
N PHE A 132 -13.53 34.69 2.34
CA PHE A 132 -14.51 35.16 1.37
C PHE A 132 -14.10 36.56 0.92
N HIS A 133 -13.52 36.66 -0.28
CA HIS A 133 -13.33 37.93 -0.95
C HIS A 133 -14.70 38.41 -1.42
N SER A 134 -15.45 39.08 -0.55
CA SER A 134 -16.68 39.75 -0.96
C SER A 134 -16.29 41.01 -1.72
N GLU A 135 -16.51 41.02 -3.04
CA GLU A 135 -16.34 42.22 -3.87
C GLU A 135 -17.34 43.34 -3.51
N HIS A 136 -18.35 43.05 -2.68
CA HIS A 136 -19.44 43.98 -2.38
C HIS A 136 -19.46 44.55 -0.95
N TRP A 137 -18.50 44.22 -0.08
CA TRP A 137 -18.45 44.79 1.28
C TRP A 137 -17.02 45.14 1.70
N VAL A 138 -16.59 46.34 1.33
CA VAL A 138 -15.39 47.02 1.88
C VAL A 138 -15.67 47.55 3.31
N GLU A 139 -16.51 46.87 4.09
CA GLU A 139 -16.75 47.23 5.48
C GLU A 139 -16.07 46.24 6.43
N LYS A 140 -14.91 46.70 6.91
CA LYS A 140 -14.44 46.60 8.31
C LYS A 140 -14.10 45.24 8.90
N ARG A 141 -13.97 44.17 8.14
CA ARG A 141 -13.30 42.96 8.65
C ARG A 141 -11.85 42.94 8.19
N ASN A 142 -10.95 43.36 9.08
CA ASN A 142 -9.52 43.17 8.88
C ASN A 142 -9.14 41.81 9.46
N PRO A 143 -9.01 40.75 8.63
CA PRO A 143 -8.78 39.39 9.12
C PRO A 143 -7.48 39.27 9.94
N ILE A 144 -6.52 40.16 9.70
CA ILE A 144 -5.26 40.22 10.44
C ILE A 144 -5.50 40.71 11.88
N LYS A 145 -6.41 41.68 12.08
CA LYS A 145 -6.79 42.11 13.43
C LYS A 145 -7.56 41.04 14.18
N ASP A 146 -8.50 40.36 13.53
CA ASP A 146 -9.25 39.27 14.16
C ASP A 146 -8.34 38.08 14.55
N LEU A 147 -7.31 37.77 13.73
CA LEU A 147 -6.29 36.76 14.04
C LEU A 147 -5.38 37.18 15.22
N LEU A 148 -4.94 38.43 15.25
CA LEU A 148 -4.12 38.99 16.34
C LEU A 148 -4.90 39.12 17.66
N GLU A 149 -6.21 39.34 17.57
CA GLU A 149 -7.14 39.42 18.71
C GLU A 149 -7.64 38.04 19.16
N GLY A 150 -7.18 36.94 18.53
CA GLY A 150 -7.53 35.57 18.91
C GLY A 150 -9.01 35.22 18.73
N LYS A 151 -9.75 35.99 17.91
CA LYS A 151 -11.16 35.70 17.63
C LYS A 151 -11.25 34.47 16.75
N GLN A 152 -12.00 33.45 17.18
CA GLN A 152 -12.30 32.29 16.35
C GLN A 152 -13.02 32.74 15.06
N ILE A 153 -12.34 32.59 13.92
CA ILE A 153 -12.85 32.96 12.59
C ILE A 153 -13.76 31.86 12.03
N THR A 154 -13.72 30.66 12.60
CA THR A 154 -14.45 29.48 12.11
C THR A 154 -15.63 29.15 13.01
N LYS A 155 -16.76 28.76 12.41
CA LYS A 155 -17.84 28.03 13.11
C LYS A 155 -17.23 26.84 13.84
N GLU A 156 -17.73 26.51 15.03
CA GLU A 156 -17.37 25.26 15.72
C GLU A 156 -17.44 24.12 14.71
N PRO A 157 -16.33 23.43 14.44
CA PRO A 157 -16.37 22.31 13.51
C PRO A 157 -17.33 21.27 14.13
N SER A 158 -18.27 20.78 13.33
CA SER A 158 -18.94 19.51 13.64
C SER A 158 -17.84 18.52 14.01
N VAL A 159 -17.99 17.83 15.14
CA VAL A 159 -16.99 16.86 15.61
C VAL A 159 -16.84 15.78 14.55
N ASP A 160 -15.85 15.95 13.69
CA ASP A 160 -15.50 14.96 12.69
C ASP A 160 -14.87 13.80 13.46
N HIS A 161 -15.57 12.67 13.44
CA HIS A 161 -15.18 11.49 14.19
C HIS A 161 -13.77 11.03 13.78
N ASP A 162 -13.40 11.23 12.51
CA ASP A 162 -12.09 10.88 11.99
C ASP A 162 -11.01 11.81 12.54
N LEU A 163 -11.27 13.12 12.68
CA LEU A 163 -10.33 14.05 13.31
C LEU A 163 -10.07 13.70 14.77
N PHE A 164 -11.11 13.30 15.50
CA PHE A 164 -10.97 12.86 16.89
C PHE A 164 -10.16 11.55 17.00
N LYS A 165 -10.39 10.59 16.09
CA LYS A 165 -9.60 9.36 16.01
C LYS A 165 -8.14 9.62 15.65
N ILE A 166 -7.87 10.48 14.66
CA ILE A 166 -6.52 10.90 14.27
C ILE A 166 -5.76 11.48 15.47
N GLY A 167 -6.41 12.38 16.23
CA GLY A 167 -5.84 12.95 17.45
C GLY A 167 -5.47 11.90 18.49
N GLN A 168 -6.39 10.97 18.78
CA GLN A 168 -6.13 9.88 19.74
C GLN A 168 -4.98 8.96 19.30
N ILE A 169 -4.92 8.60 18.02
CA ILE A 169 -3.82 7.76 17.49
C ILE A 169 -2.50 8.49 17.64
N TYR A 170 -2.45 9.78 17.30
CA TYR A 170 -1.24 10.60 17.43
C TYR A 170 -0.76 10.72 18.88
N GLU A 171 -1.67 11.01 19.82
CA GLU A 171 -1.36 11.09 21.25
C GLU A 171 -0.88 9.74 21.80
N LEU A 172 -1.56 8.65 21.43
CA LEU A 172 -1.19 7.30 21.83
C LEU A 172 0.23 6.97 21.35
N VAL A 173 0.51 7.17 20.06
CA VAL A 173 1.83 6.87 19.50
C VAL A 173 2.92 7.68 20.18
N ASN A 174 2.70 8.98 20.43
CA ASN A 174 3.67 9.82 21.15
C ASN A 174 3.92 9.35 22.57
N ALA A 175 2.89 8.95 23.31
CA ALA A 175 3.06 8.40 24.65
C ALA A 175 3.95 7.14 24.65
N TYR A 176 3.84 6.31 23.61
CA TYR A 176 4.70 5.12 23.47
C TYR A 176 6.13 5.43 23.02
N LEU A 177 6.34 6.49 22.23
CA LEU A 177 7.69 6.95 21.86
C LEU A 177 8.49 7.42 23.07
N GLU A 178 7.85 8.16 23.98
CA GLU A 178 8.49 8.63 25.22
C GLU A 178 8.83 7.45 26.14
N ARG A 179 7.96 6.43 26.17
CA ARG A 179 8.12 5.26 27.03
C ARG A 179 9.14 4.26 26.51
N PHE A 180 9.25 4.08 25.19
CA PHE A 180 10.07 3.05 24.57
C PHE A 180 10.95 3.64 23.45
N PRO A 181 11.99 4.43 23.80
CA PRO A 181 12.92 4.95 22.81
C PRO A 181 13.68 3.79 22.15
N SER A 182 13.55 3.67 20.83
CA SER A 182 14.29 2.70 20.03
C SER A 182 14.91 3.33 18.77
N LYS A 183 15.73 2.54 18.08
CA LYS A 183 16.40 2.97 16.84
C LYS A 183 15.51 2.65 15.64
N ARG A 184 15.53 3.57 14.67
CA ARG A 184 14.91 3.39 13.35
C ARG A 184 15.47 2.14 12.67
N ARG A 185 14.59 1.25 12.20
CA ARG A 185 14.93 0.00 11.49
C ARG A 185 14.45 0.07 10.05
N LEU A 186 15.42 0.15 9.14
CA LEU A 186 15.19 0.15 7.69
C LEU A 186 14.76 -1.24 7.20
N VAL A 187 14.16 -1.28 6.01
CA VAL A 187 13.87 -2.54 5.33
C VAL A 187 15.18 -3.18 4.86
N SER A 188 15.39 -4.43 5.23
CA SER A 188 16.52 -5.24 4.78
C SER A 188 16.25 -5.87 3.42
N LEU A 189 17.33 -6.19 2.70
CA LEU A 189 17.25 -6.92 1.43
C LEU A 189 16.57 -8.29 1.59
N HIS A 190 16.74 -8.95 2.74
CA HIS A 190 16.11 -10.24 3.02
C HIS A 190 14.59 -10.10 3.07
N GLU A 191 14.07 -9.11 3.80
CA GLU A 191 12.62 -8.87 3.88
C GLU A 191 12.04 -8.47 2.52
N ALA A 192 12.76 -7.67 1.74
CA ALA A 192 12.35 -7.32 0.37
C ALA A 192 12.29 -8.57 -0.53
N ASN A 193 13.28 -9.46 -0.43
CA ASN A 193 13.27 -10.73 -1.16
C ASN A 193 12.14 -11.66 -0.70
N ASP A 194 11.78 -11.65 0.59
CA ASP A 194 10.66 -12.45 1.11
C ASP A 194 9.30 -11.92 0.63
N VAL A 195 9.13 -10.60 0.52
CA VAL A 195 7.96 -10.00 -0.13
C VAL A 195 7.93 -10.39 -1.61
N ALA A 196 9.05 -10.25 -2.32
CA ALA A 196 9.14 -10.61 -3.73
C ALA A 196 8.83 -12.10 -3.99
N ARG A 197 9.28 -13.00 -3.12
CA ARG A 197 8.96 -14.44 -3.19
C ARG A 197 7.45 -14.67 -3.05
N ARG A 198 6.83 -14.08 -2.01
CA ARG A 198 5.40 -14.22 -1.76
C ARG A 198 4.52 -13.69 -2.89
N ILE A 199 4.92 -12.61 -3.55
CA ILE A 199 4.22 -12.06 -4.73
C ILE A 199 4.54 -12.87 -5.98
N GLY A 200 5.80 -13.26 -6.19
CA GLY A 200 6.29 -13.91 -7.40
C GLY A 200 5.77 -15.32 -7.63
N GLU A 201 5.41 -16.04 -6.57
CA GLU A 201 4.76 -17.36 -6.68
C GLU A 201 3.41 -17.30 -7.42
N GLU A 202 2.73 -16.15 -7.46
CA GLU A 202 1.53 -15.95 -8.28
C GLU A 202 1.83 -15.84 -9.78
N TYR A 203 3.00 -15.26 -10.12
CA TYR A 203 3.42 -15.06 -11.50
C TYR A 203 3.81 -16.35 -12.22
N GLN A 204 4.17 -17.42 -11.51
CA GLN A 204 4.50 -18.69 -12.17
C GLN A 204 3.25 -19.37 -12.76
N GLY A 205 2.12 -19.35 -12.06
CA GLY A 205 0.85 -19.89 -12.58
C GLY A 205 0.37 -19.17 -13.84
N GLN A 206 0.53 -17.84 -13.91
CA GLN A 206 0.14 -17.06 -15.09
C GLN A 206 1.14 -17.15 -16.25
N ARG A 207 2.44 -17.28 -15.97
CA ARG A 207 3.47 -17.47 -17.01
C ARG A 207 3.29 -18.76 -17.81
N TYR A 208 2.79 -19.82 -17.17
CA TYR A 208 2.52 -21.10 -17.85
C TYR A 208 1.05 -21.30 -18.29
N ALA A 209 0.14 -20.40 -17.89
CA ALA A 209 -1.26 -20.42 -18.31
C ALA A 209 -1.52 -19.66 -19.62
N TRP A 210 -0.51 -19.04 -20.25
CA TRP A 210 -0.58 -18.55 -21.64
C TRP A 210 -0.34 -19.70 -22.63
N LYS A 211 -1.09 -20.80 -22.51
CA LYS A 211 -1.30 -21.71 -23.65
C LYS A 211 -2.70 -21.44 -24.15
N GLY A 212 -2.79 -20.56 -25.15
CA GLY A 212 -4.04 -20.25 -25.84
C GLY A 212 -4.75 -21.52 -26.35
N PRO A 213 -6.06 -21.45 -26.60
CA PRO A 213 -6.87 -22.59 -27.04
C PRO A 213 -6.42 -23.03 -28.43
N GLY A 214 -5.41 -23.90 -28.48
CA GLY A 214 -4.80 -24.35 -29.73
C GLY A 214 -3.46 -25.05 -29.61
N SER A 215 -2.73 -24.96 -28.48
CA SER A 215 -1.43 -25.65 -28.39
C SER A 215 -1.60 -27.15 -28.08
N LYS A 216 -1.71 -27.97 -29.13
CA LYS A 216 -1.46 -29.41 -29.06
C LYS A 216 0.05 -29.63 -28.89
N THR A 217 0.53 -29.74 -27.66
CA THR A 217 1.72 -30.54 -27.35
C THR A 217 1.46 -31.27 -26.04
N GLY A 218 1.31 -32.59 -26.16
CA GLY A 218 1.01 -33.47 -25.05
C GLY A 218 2.23 -33.82 -24.21
N VAL A 219 1.92 -34.49 -23.09
CA VAL A 219 2.79 -35.43 -22.35
C VAL A 219 3.85 -34.69 -21.48
N ARG A 220 4.03 -34.88 -20.17
CA ARG A 220 3.60 -35.88 -19.19
C ARG A 220 3.76 -35.26 -17.79
N ALA A 221 2.85 -35.53 -16.87
CA ALA A 221 3.06 -35.29 -15.45
C ALA A 221 4.05 -36.32 -14.86
N GLY A 222 4.91 -35.84 -13.95
CA GLY A 222 5.56 -36.62 -12.88
C GLY A 222 6.98 -37.12 -13.16
N ARG A 223 7.94 -36.77 -12.30
CA ARG A 223 8.56 -37.64 -11.26
C ARG A 223 9.73 -36.91 -10.58
N ALA A 224 9.89 -37.12 -9.27
CA ALA A 224 10.99 -36.61 -8.42
C ALA A 224 12.38 -37.06 -8.90
N PRO A 225 13.48 -36.36 -8.54
CA PRO A 225 14.83 -36.85 -8.79
C PRO A 225 15.38 -37.57 -7.55
N GLU A 226 15.67 -38.86 -7.72
CA GLU A 226 16.73 -39.55 -6.98
C GLU A 226 17.98 -39.68 -7.88
N ASP A 227 19.07 -39.95 -7.18
CA ASP A 227 20.50 -39.70 -7.41
C ASP A 227 21.20 -40.49 -8.54
N GLU A 228 22.45 -40.06 -8.79
CA GLU A 228 23.59 -40.73 -9.42
C GLU A 228 23.80 -40.72 -10.97
N GLY A 229 24.91 -40.09 -11.39
CA GLY A 229 26.00 -40.87 -12.01
C GLY A 229 26.40 -40.66 -13.49
N VAL A 230 27.38 -39.76 -13.71
CA VAL A 230 28.62 -39.96 -14.51
C VAL A 230 28.60 -40.03 -16.08
N GLN A 231 29.33 -39.06 -16.65
CA GLN A 231 30.18 -39.00 -17.87
C GLN A 231 29.63 -39.07 -19.31
N GLY A 232 30.14 -38.13 -20.13
CA GLY A 232 30.26 -38.28 -21.58
C GLY A 232 30.45 -36.96 -22.32
N GLU A 233 31.69 -36.49 -22.45
CA GLU A 233 32.11 -35.40 -23.34
C GLU A 233 31.80 -35.71 -24.82
N LYS A 234 31.44 -34.67 -25.60
CA LYS A 234 31.83 -34.51 -27.02
C LYS A 234 31.70 -33.05 -27.47
N GLU A 235 32.81 -32.53 -27.98
CA GLU A 235 33.03 -31.22 -28.59
C GLU A 235 32.39 -31.03 -29.98
N GLY A 236 32.25 -29.75 -30.37
CA GLY A 236 32.13 -29.24 -31.75
C GLY A 236 30.68 -29.12 -32.25
N THR A 237 30.18 -27.98 -32.74
CA THR A 237 30.81 -26.94 -33.55
C THR A 237 29.92 -25.69 -33.53
N GLU A 238 30.52 -24.51 -33.66
CA GLU A 238 29.87 -23.20 -33.76
C GLU A 238 28.86 -23.12 -34.92
N ASP A 239 27.70 -22.50 -34.66
CA ASP A 239 27.01 -21.69 -35.66
C ASP A 239 26.33 -20.51 -34.97
N GLN A 240 26.97 -19.35 -35.09
CA GLN A 240 26.42 -18.06 -34.71
C GLN A 240 25.30 -17.72 -35.70
N SER A 241 24.05 -17.86 -35.27
CA SER A 241 22.94 -17.16 -35.91
C SER A 241 22.24 -16.29 -34.86
N GLU A 242 22.28 -15.00 -35.15
CA GLU A 242 21.75 -13.90 -34.35
C GLU A 242 20.28 -14.15 -34.02
N GLN A 243 20.02 -14.57 -32.77
CA GLN A 243 18.68 -14.62 -32.23
C GLN A 243 18.25 -13.20 -31.88
N THR A 244 17.83 -12.44 -32.90
CA THR A 244 17.20 -11.15 -32.70
C THR A 244 15.86 -11.37 -32.02
N ASP A 245 15.79 -10.94 -30.78
CA ASP A 245 14.60 -10.98 -29.94
C ASP A 245 13.46 -10.21 -30.62
N PHE A 246 12.25 -10.79 -30.60
CA PHE A 246 11.01 -10.22 -31.16
C PHE A 246 10.76 -8.77 -30.69
N VAL A 247 11.23 -8.46 -29.47
CA VAL A 247 11.17 -7.13 -28.87
C VAL A 247 11.98 -6.09 -29.67
N SER A 248 13.11 -6.48 -30.26
CA SER A 248 13.96 -5.60 -31.07
C SER A 248 13.30 -5.22 -32.40
N THR A 249 12.56 -6.15 -33.00
CA THR A 249 11.87 -5.96 -34.28
C THR A 249 10.61 -5.08 -34.14
N GLU A 250 9.87 -5.21 -33.04
CA GLU A 250 8.66 -4.42 -32.75
C GLU A 250 8.99 -2.96 -32.36
N LEU A 251 10.08 -2.72 -31.63
CA LEU A 251 10.50 -1.38 -31.22
C LEU A 251 11.11 -0.57 -32.38
N GLY A 252 11.85 -1.22 -33.29
CA GLY A 252 12.41 -0.57 -34.47
C GLY A 252 11.34 -0.01 -35.41
N ALA A 253 10.20 -0.69 -35.55
CA ALA A 253 9.10 -0.26 -36.41
C ALA A 253 8.29 0.92 -35.84
N LYS A 254 8.28 1.12 -34.51
CA LYS A 254 7.50 2.19 -33.85
C LYS A 254 8.29 3.48 -33.62
N ALA A 255 9.62 3.45 -33.70
CA ALA A 255 10.46 4.63 -33.47
C ALA A 255 10.40 5.70 -34.58
N TYR A 256 10.04 5.34 -35.81
CA TYR A 256 10.05 6.27 -36.95
C TYR A 256 8.75 7.06 -37.19
N GLY A 257 7.71 6.84 -36.38
CA GLY A 257 6.41 7.52 -36.55
C GLY A 257 6.20 8.76 -35.68
N ALA A 258 6.94 8.90 -34.57
CA ALA A 258 6.58 9.83 -33.49
C ALA A 258 7.11 11.26 -33.66
N TRP A 259 7.93 11.54 -34.68
CA TRP A 259 8.53 12.86 -34.91
C TRP A 259 8.28 13.37 -36.32
N ARG A 260 7.01 13.53 -36.71
CA ARG A 260 6.68 14.42 -37.84
C ARG A 260 6.74 15.87 -37.36
N LYS A 261 7.52 16.70 -38.05
CA LYS A 261 7.59 18.15 -37.81
C LYS A 261 6.17 18.74 -37.88
N PRO A 262 5.81 19.70 -37.01
CA PRO A 262 4.48 20.31 -37.04
C PRO A 262 4.23 20.94 -38.41
N GLN A 263 3.12 20.57 -39.04
CA GLN A 263 2.59 21.26 -40.21
C GLN A 263 2.37 22.73 -39.84
N ARG A 264 2.88 23.63 -40.69
CA ARG A 264 2.63 25.07 -40.58
C ARG A 264 1.11 25.28 -40.64
N PHE A 265 0.52 25.79 -39.55
CA PHE A 265 -0.87 26.22 -39.54
C PHE A 265 -1.06 27.33 -40.59
N GLY A 266 -1.72 26.98 -41.69
CA GLY A 266 -2.25 27.93 -42.65
C GLY A 266 -3.50 28.58 -42.05
N SER A 267 -3.50 29.92 -42.06
CA SER A 267 -4.63 30.83 -42.19
C SER A 267 -5.99 30.41 -41.59
N TRP A 268 -6.34 31.05 -40.48
CA TRP A 268 -7.71 31.17 -40.00
C TRP A 268 -8.59 31.92 -41.03
N PRO A 269 -9.76 31.38 -41.43
CA PRO A 269 -10.76 32.14 -42.16
C PRO A 269 -11.79 32.71 -41.18
N GLY A 270 -11.94 34.04 -41.13
CA GLY A 270 -13.12 34.66 -40.52
C GLY A 270 -12.85 35.89 -39.65
N SER A 271 -12.37 36.99 -40.24
CA SER A 271 -12.58 38.33 -39.70
C SER A 271 -12.99 39.27 -40.84
N SER A 272 -14.27 39.21 -41.21
CA SER A 272 -14.89 40.20 -42.09
C SER A 272 -15.42 41.36 -41.25
N SER A 273 -14.56 42.32 -40.96
CA SER A 273 -14.96 43.68 -40.56
C SER A 273 -14.72 44.58 -41.77
N LYS A 274 -15.81 45.02 -42.41
CA LYS A 274 -15.79 46.02 -43.48
C LYS A 274 -15.34 47.37 -42.92
N PRO A 275 -14.57 48.17 -43.68
CA PRO A 275 -14.39 49.58 -43.41
C PRO A 275 -15.61 50.36 -43.94
N SER A 276 -16.10 51.30 -43.13
CA SER A 276 -16.93 52.41 -43.59
C SER A 276 -16.01 53.59 -43.90
N ASP A 277 -15.98 53.97 -45.17
CA ASP A 277 -15.53 55.29 -45.61
C ASP A 277 -16.65 56.33 -45.39
N ASP A 278 -16.21 57.58 -45.25
CA ASP A 278 -16.91 58.87 -45.07
C ASP A 278 -17.25 59.32 -43.63
#